data_AF-A0A3C0FTU0-F1
#
_entry.id   AF-A0A3C0FTU0-F1
#
_cell.length_a   1.000
_cell.length_b   1.000
_cell.length_c   1.000
_cell.angle_alpha   90.00
_cell.angle_beta   90.00
_cell.angle_gamma   90.00
#
_symmetry.space_group_name_H-M   'P 1'
#
loop_
_entity.id
_entity.type
_entity.pdbx_description
1 polymer ?
#
loop_
_entity_poly.entity_id
_entity_poly.type
_entity_poly.pdbx_seq_one_letter_code
_entity_poly.pdbx_strand_id
1 'polypeptide(L)'
;MLEWDDLKLVLAVGRARSITQAARQCGLHHSTLFRRMADIESRLGAKLFERQQGDYQPTSSGLAAMQTAENLEAEMAVLARTLAGQDIRPTGTVRLTTTDTLLHAVLADDLAAFATAYPEITVHVVTDNRFYDL
;
A
#
# COMPACT_ATOMS: atom_id res chain seq x y z
N MET A 1 -10.83 24.16 4.06
CA MET A 1 -10.10 23.30 3.10
C MET A 1 -9.97 21.92 3.70
N LEU A 2 -10.26 20.85 2.97
CA LEU A 2 -10.18 19.46 3.47
C LEU A 2 -8.72 18.99 3.55
N GLU A 3 -8.33 18.32 4.64
CA GLU A 3 -6.96 17.83 4.85
C GLU A 3 -6.86 16.31 4.72
N TRP A 4 -5.65 15.79 4.47
CA TRP A 4 -5.41 14.34 4.37
C TRP A 4 -5.79 13.60 5.66
N ASP A 5 -5.51 14.19 6.83
CA ASP A 5 -5.88 13.60 8.10
C ASP A 5 -7.40 13.53 8.30
N ASP A 6 -8.17 14.47 7.72
CA ASP A 6 -9.63 14.40 7.72
C ASP A 6 -10.12 13.20 6.89
N LEU A 7 -9.53 12.99 5.70
CA LEU A 7 -9.85 11.85 4.83
C LEU A 7 -9.53 10.50 5.48
N LYS A 8 -8.43 10.39 6.23
CA LYS A 8 -8.12 9.18 7.02
C LYS A 8 -9.21 8.87 8.04
N LEU A 9 -9.75 9.89 8.71
CA LEU A 9 -10.83 9.70 9.69
C LEU A 9 -12.13 9.26 9.02
N VAL A 10 -12.46 9.84 7.86
CA VAL A 10 -13.61 9.42 7.04
C VAL A 10 -13.45 7.96 6.62
N LEU A 11 -12.28 7.58 6.09
CA LEU A 11 -12.01 6.21 5.68
C LEU A 11 -12.08 5.22 6.85
N ALA A 12 -11.54 5.58 8.02
CA ALA A 12 -11.60 4.74 9.21
C ALA A 12 -13.05 4.52 9.69
N VAL A 13 -13.87 5.57 9.72
CA VAL A 13 -15.30 5.47 10.09
C VAL A 13 -16.06 4.63 9.09
N GLY A 14 -15.85 4.84 7.79
CA GLY A 14 -16.49 4.07 6.73
C GLY A 14 -16.14 2.57 6.76
N ARG A 15 -14.87 2.23 6.97
CA ARG A 15 -14.41 0.83 7.08
C ARG A 15 -14.96 0.16 8.35
N ALA A 16 -14.98 0.86 9.47
CA ALA A 16 -15.46 0.31 10.74
C ALA A 16 -16.99 0.28 10.87
N ARG A 17 -17.73 1.03 10.03
CA ARG A 17 -19.18 1.30 10.14
C ARG A 17 -19.63 1.71 11.54
N SER A 18 -18.70 2.27 12.32
CA SER A 18 -18.86 2.58 13.74
C SER A 18 -17.85 3.64 14.17
N ILE A 19 -18.34 4.77 14.69
CA ILE A 19 -17.48 5.81 15.26
C ILE A 19 -16.68 5.29 16.46
N THR A 20 -17.28 4.44 17.30
CA THR A 20 -16.59 3.93 18.49
C THR A 20 -15.39 3.05 18.12
N GLN A 21 -15.55 2.17 17.13
CA GLN A 21 -14.46 1.32 16.66
C GLN A 21 -13.40 2.13 15.90
N ALA A 22 -13.80 3.03 15.01
CA ALA A 22 -12.88 3.91 14.31
C ALA A 22 -12.06 4.79 15.27
N ALA A 23 -12.68 5.33 16.32
CA ALA A 23 -11.98 6.13 17.32
C ALA A 23 -10.87 5.30 18.02
N ARG A 24 -11.16 4.05 18.38
CA ARG A 24 -10.16 3.13 18.96
C ARG A 24 -9.01 2.85 17.98
N GLN A 25 -9.31 2.59 16.71
CA GLN A 25 -8.29 2.35 15.68
C GLN A 25 -7.40 3.57 15.45
N CYS A 26 -7.95 4.78 15.53
CA CYS A 26 -7.21 6.02 15.39
C CYS A 26 -6.53 6.50 16.70
N GLY A 27 -6.68 5.77 17.81
CA GLY A 27 -6.15 6.21 19.12
C GLY A 27 -6.84 7.45 19.70
N LEU A 28 -8.09 7.71 19.30
CA LEU A 28 -8.88 8.87 19.71
C LEU A 28 -10.02 8.48 20.66
N HIS A 29 -10.48 9.45 21.45
CA HIS A 29 -11.74 9.31 22.17
C HIS A 29 -12.94 9.45 21.22
N HIS A 30 -14.03 8.73 21.52
CA HIS A 30 -15.27 8.77 20.75
C HIS A 30 -15.79 10.21 20.55
N SER A 31 -15.81 11.01 21.61
CA SER A 31 -16.28 12.41 21.57
C SER A 31 -15.42 13.30 20.66
N THR A 32 -14.12 13.04 20.58
CA THR A 32 -13.19 13.76 19.70
C THR A 32 -13.44 13.41 18.24
N LEU A 33 -13.54 12.12 17.91
CA LEU A 33 -13.80 11.68 16.54
C LEU A 33 -15.18 12.14 16.05
N PHE A 34 -16.20 12.04 16.90
CA PHE A 34 -17.55 12.51 16.57
C PHE A 34 -17.57 14.01 16.24
N ARG A 35 -16.88 14.84 17.05
CA ARG A 35 -16.78 16.29 16.82
C ARG A 35 -16.00 16.60 15.54
N ARG A 36 -14.88 15.92 15.30
CA ARG A 36 -14.10 16.09 14.06
C ARG A 36 -14.91 15.71 12.83
N MET A 37 -15.66 14.61 12.89
CA MET A 37 -16.52 14.21 11.77
C MET A 37 -17.58 15.27 11.47
N ALA A 38 -18.24 15.81 12.50
CA ALA A 38 -19.22 16.88 12.33
C ALA A 38 -18.60 18.17 11.76
N ASP A 39 -17.37 18.51 12.17
CA ASP A 39 -16.63 19.65 11.62
C ASP A 39 -16.27 19.45 10.14
N ILE A 40 -15.80 18.25 9.76
CA ILE A 40 -15.51 17.89 8.38
C ILE A 40 -16.77 18.02 7.50
N GLU A 41 -17.89 17.44 7.94
CA GLU A 41 -19.18 17.56 7.24
C GLU A 41 -19.64 19.01 7.10
N SER A 42 -19.47 19.82 8.16
CA SER A 42 -19.81 21.24 8.16
C SER A 42 -18.96 22.01 7.15
N ARG A 43 -17.64 21.79 7.12
CA ARG A 43 -16.70 22.43 6.20
C ARG A 43 -16.95 22.04 4.75
N LEU A 44 -17.44 20.82 4.50
CA LEU A 44 -17.79 20.33 3.17
C LEU A 44 -19.21 20.72 2.74
N GLY A 45 -20.07 21.14 3.68
CA GLY A 45 -21.48 21.40 3.43
C GLY A 45 -22.27 20.14 3.04
N ALA A 46 -21.76 18.95 3.33
CA ALA A 46 -22.33 17.67 2.93
C ALA A 46 -22.24 16.65 4.05
N LYS A 47 -23.31 15.85 4.22
CA LYS A 47 -23.30 14.69 5.12
C LYS A 47 -22.55 13.54 4.47
N LEU A 48 -21.53 13.04 5.16
CA LEU A 48 -20.73 11.91 4.70
C LEU A 48 -21.28 10.59 5.26
N PHE A 49 -21.90 10.64 6.45
CA PHE A 49 -22.47 9.47 7.09
C PHE A 49 -23.85 9.74 7.65
N GLU A 50 -24.66 8.70 7.68
CA GLU A 50 -25.97 8.68 8.31
C GLU A 50 -26.09 7.49 9.26
N ARG A 51 -26.96 7.65 10.27
CA ARG A 51 -27.27 6.58 11.20
C ARG A 51 -28.51 5.85 10.72
N GLN A 52 -28.34 4.61 10.28
CA GLN A 52 -29.44 3.75 9.89
C GLN A 52 -29.44 2.51 10.79
N GLN A 53 -30.51 2.32 11.58
CA GLN A 53 -30.68 1.16 12.47
C GLN A 53 -29.52 0.92 13.47
N GLY A 54 -28.78 1.98 13.83
CA GLY A 54 -27.63 1.89 14.73
C GLY A 54 -26.27 1.78 14.03
N ASP A 55 -26.26 1.48 12.73
CA ASP A 55 -25.05 1.43 11.91
C ASP A 55 -24.71 2.80 11.33
N TYR A 56 -23.42 3.08 11.21
CA TYR A 56 -22.90 4.27 10.54
C TYR A 56 -22.70 3.95 9.05
N GLN A 57 -23.65 4.37 8.22
CA GLN A 57 -23.64 4.11 6.78
C GLN A 57 -23.13 5.33 6.01
N PRO A 58 -22.24 5.14 5.02
CA PRO A 58 -21.79 6.23 4.16
C PRO A 58 -22.91 6.67 3.21
N THR A 59 -23.05 7.98 3.04
CA THR A 59 -23.88 8.56 1.98
C THR A 59 -23.16 8.47 0.64
N SER A 60 -23.78 8.92 -0.46
CA SER A 60 -23.10 9.06 -1.76
C SER A 60 -21.85 9.93 -1.69
N SER A 61 -21.91 11.03 -0.91
CA SER A 61 -20.76 11.92 -0.68
C SER A 61 -19.69 11.24 0.18
N GLY A 62 -20.12 10.47 1.20
CA GLY A 62 -19.23 9.65 2.02
C GLY A 62 -18.46 8.62 1.20
N LEU A 63 -19.15 7.89 0.31
CA LEU A 63 -18.54 6.92 -0.59
C LEU A 63 -17.50 7.57 -1.52
N ALA A 64 -17.81 8.74 -2.10
CA ALA A 64 -16.86 9.47 -2.94
C ALA A 64 -15.61 9.92 -2.16
N ALA A 65 -15.80 10.40 -0.92
CA ALA A 65 -14.70 10.77 -0.04
C ALA A 65 -13.85 9.54 0.36
N MET A 66 -14.48 8.40 0.66
CA MET A 66 -13.80 7.15 0.95
C MET A 66 -12.97 6.66 -0.24
N GLN A 67 -13.53 6.66 -1.45
CA GLN A 67 -12.80 6.26 -2.66
C GLN A 67 -11.56 7.13 -2.90
N THR A 68 -11.70 8.45 -2.70
CA THR A 68 -10.58 9.39 -2.81
C THR A 68 -9.52 9.09 -1.75
N ALA A 69 -9.94 8.82 -0.52
CA ALA A 69 -9.03 8.48 0.57
C ALA A 69 -8.28 7.16 0.33
N GLU A 70 -8.94 6.15 -0.23
CA GLU A 70 -8.33 4.87 -0.59
C GLU A 70 -7.26 5.02 -1.68
N ASN A 71 -7.56 5.83 -2.70
CA ASN A 71 -6.59 6.09 -3.78
C ASN A 71 -5.34 6.78 -3.24
N LEU A 72 -5.51 7.80 -2.39
CA LEU A 72 -4.40 8.50 -1.75
C LEU A 72 -3.60 7.59 -0.81
N GLU A 73 -4.28 6.72 -0.04
CA GLU A 73 -3.63 5.72 0.82
C GLU A 73 -2.76 4.78 -0.03
N ALA A 74 -3.28 4.32 -1.16
CA ALA A 74 -2.56 3.46 -2.09
C ALA A 74 -1.36 4.16 -2.73
N GLU A 75 -1.51 5.41 -3.18
CA GLU A 75 -0.42 6.23 -3.74
C GLU A 75 0.69 6.48 -2.70
N MET A 76 0.32 6.84 -1.47
CA MET A 76 1.27 7.01 -0.38
C MET A 76 2.02 5.72 -0.05
N ALA A 77 1.34 4.57 -0.10
CA ALA A 77 1.98 3.27 0.09
C ALA A 77 2.94 2.91 -1.05
N VAL A 78 2.60 3.26 -2.30
CA VAL A 78 3.51 3.14 -3.46
C VAL A 78 4.73 4.02 -3.25
N LEU A 79 4.55 5.30 -2.94
CA LEU A 79 5.63 6.24 -2.70
C LEU A 79 6.54 5.76 -1.57
N ALA A 80 5.99 5.30 -0.45
CA ALA A 80 6.77 4.76 0.67
C ALA A 80 7.62 3.55 0.25
N ARG A 81 7.07 2.63 -0.57
CA ARG A 81 7.84 1.51 -1.13
C ARG A 81 8.91 1.97 -2.12
N THR A 82 8.61 2.94 -2.97
CA THR A 82 9.57 3.51 -3.92
C THR A 82 10.72 4.19 -3.19
N LEU A 83 10.44 5.01 -2.19
CA LEU A 83 11.46 5.69 -1.39
C LEU A 83 12.27 4.71 -0.53
N ALA A 84 11.61 3.74 0.11
CA ALA A 84 12.30 2.65 0.80
C ALA A 84 13.17 1.82 -0.15
N GLY A 85 12.75 1.63 -1.39
CA GLY A 85 13.52 0.99 -2.46
C GLY A 85 14.63 1.85 -3.05
N GLN A 86 14.56 3.19 -2.92
CA GLN A 86 15.60 4.11 -3.37
C GLN A 86 16.79 4.21 -2.40
N ASP A 87 16.59 3.88 -1.11
CA ASP A 87 17.67 3.79 -0.12
C ASP A 87 18.27 2.38 0.03
N ILE A 88 17.63 1.36 -0.54
CA ILE A 88 18.24 0.04 -0.66
C ILE A 88 19.10 0.08 -1.92
N ARG A 89 20.40 0.38 -1.79
CA ARG A 89 21.37 -0.23 -2.70
C ARG A 89 21.18 -1.73 -2.54
N PRO A 90 20.66 -2.46 -3.53
CA PRO A 90 20.49 -3.88 -3.37
C PRO A 90 21.90 -4.47 -3.18
N THR A 91 22.13 -5.05 -2.02
CA THR A 91 23.41 -5.64 -1.63
C THR A 91 23.19 -7.09 -1.20
N GLY A 92 24.20 -7.95 -1.39
CA GLY A 92 24.16 -9.34 -0.94
C GLY A 92 24.05 -10.36 -2.07
N THR A 93 23.78 -11.62 -1.71
CA THR A 93 23.91 -12.76 -2.64
C THR A 93 22.57 -13.22 -3.20
N VAL A 94 22.42 -13.19 -4.53
CA VAL A 94 21.27 -13.79 -5.24
C VAL A 94 21.69 -15.14 -5.80
N ARG A 95 20.99 -16.21 -5.44
CA ARG A 95 21.22 -17.55 -5.99
C ARG A 95 20.22 -17.84 -7.11
N LEU A 96 20.73 -18.09 -8.31
CA LEU A 96 19.95 -18.43 -9.49
C LEU A 96 20.23 -19.88 -9.89
N THR A 97 19.21 -20.74 -9.91
CA THR A 97 19.32 -22.09 -10.45
C THR A 97 18.67 -22.13 -11.82
N THR A 98 19.41 -22.55 -12.85
CA THR A 98 18.92 -22.62 -14.24
C THR A 98 19.59 -23.77 -15.00
N THR A 99 19.15 -24.04 -16.22
CA THR A 99 19.82 -25.00 -17.12
C THR A 99 20.95 -24.32 -17.89
N ASP A 100 21.95 -25.09 -18.30
CA ASP A 100 23.12 -24.58 -19.03
C ASP A 100 22.71 -23.87 -20.34
N THR A 101 21.75 -24.44 -21.07
CA THR A 101 21.21 -23.88 -22.31
C THR A 101 20.57 -22.51 -22.08
N LEU A 102 19.78 -22.36 -21.01
CA LEU A 102 19.04 -21.13 -20.72
C LEU A 102 19.98 -20.05 -20.15
N LEU A 103 21.03 -20.47 -19.44
CA LEU A 103 22.10 -19.58 -19.02
C LEU A 103 22.81 -18.95 -20.24
N HIS A 104 23.29 -19.78 -21.17
CA HIS A 104 24.10 -19.30 -22.30
C HIS A 104 23.29 -18.65 -23.41
N ALA A 105 22.06 -19.12 -23.68
CA ALA A 105 21.27 -18.62 -24.80
C ALA A 105 20.45 -17.36 -24.48
N VAL A 106 20.20 -17.08 -23.20
CA VAL A 106 19.25 -16.02 -22.80
C VAL A 106 19.79 -15.17 -21.66
N LEU A 107 20.32 -15.78 -20.59
CA LEU A 107 20.58 -15.04 -19.34
C LEU A 107 21.98 -14.43 -19.24
N ALA A 108 22.96 -14.88 -20.02
CA ALA A 108 24.36 -14.47 -19.87
C ALA A 108 24.56 -12.95 -20.02
N ASP A 109 23.99 -12.36 -21.07
CA ASP A 109 24.12 -10.92 -21.35
C ASP A 109 23.33 -10.07 -20.34
N ASP A 110 22.13 -10.51 -19.97
CA ASP A 110 21.29 -9.85 -18.97
C ASP A 110 21.94 -9.88 -17.57
N LEU A 111 22.59 -10.98 -17.20
CA LEU A 111 23.33 -11.12 -15.95
C LEU A 111 24.59 -10.24 -15.93
N ALA A 112 25.28 -10.10 -17.06
CA ALA A 112 26.42 -9.20 -17.18
C ALA A 112 25.99 -7.72 -17.06
N ALA A 113 24.88 -7.35 -17.71
CA ALA A 113 24.30 -6.02 -17.59
C ALA A 113 23.82 -5.75 -16.15
N PHE A 114 23.19 -6.74 -15.51
CA PHE A 114 22.73 -6.66 -14.13
C PHE A 114 23.88 -6.51 -13.13
N ALA A 115 24.96 -7.29 -13.26
CA ALA A 115 26.14 -7.18 -12.40
C ALA A 115 26.85 -5.82 -12.54
N THR A 116 26.81 -5.22 -13.74
CA THR A 116 27.34 -3.88 -13.99
C THR A 116 26.48 -2.79 -13.35
N ALA A 117 25.14 -2.95 -13.41
CA ALA A 117 24.20 -2.00 -12.83
C ALA A 117 24.14 -2.08 -11.29
N TYR A 118 24.42 -3.24 -10.70
CA TYR A 118 24.32 -3.50 -9.26
C TYR A 118 25.57 -4.21 -8.70
N PRO A 119 26.71 -3.49 -8.59
CA PRO A 119 28.01 -4.08 -8.22
C PRO A 119 28.08 -4.59 -6.77
N GLU A 120 27.14 -4.20 -5.91
CA GLU A 120 27.06 -4.66 -4.52
C GLU A 120 26.23 -5.97 -4.38
N ILE A 121 25.67 -6.49 -5.48
CA ILE A 121 24.99 -7.81 -5.54
C ILE A 121 25.94 -8.86 -6.12
N THR A 122 26.10 -9.97 -5.41
CA THR A 122 26.80 -11.16 -5.92
C THR A 122 25.79 -12.16 -6.47
N VAL A 123 25.80 -12.42 -7.78
CA VAL A 123 24.95 -13.47 -8.37
C VAL A 123 25.70 -14.80 -8.38
N HIS A 124 25.19 -15.79 -7.65
CA HIS A 124 25.65 -17.17 -7.72
C HIS A 124 24.74 -17.97 -8.63
N VAL A 125 25.24 -18.33 -9.81
CA VAL A 125 24.53 -19.20 -10.74
C VAL A 125 24.90 -20.65 -10.49
N VAL A 126 23.89 -21.49 -10.29
CA VAL A 126 24.03 -22.94 -10.19
C VAL A 126 23.34 -23.55 -11.40
N THR A 127 24.10 -24.17 -12.29
CA THR A 127 23.55 -24.93 -13.41
C THR A 127 23.30 -26.37 -12.95
N ASP A 128 22.06 -26.82 -12.99
CA ASP A 128 21.71 -28.23 -12.80
C ASP A 128 21.14 -28.77 -14.12
N ASN A 129 21.70 -29.89 -14.59
CA ASN A 129 21.34 -30.52 -15.86
C ASN A 129 20.66 -31.89 -15.63
N ARG A 130 19.99 -32.05 -14.49
CA ARG A 130 19.21 -33.26 -14.19
C ARG A 130 17.99 -33.35 -15.09
N PHE A 131 18.07 -34.22 -16.08
CA PHE A 131 16.91 -34.80 -16.75
C PHE A 131 16.08 -35.56 -15.71
N TYR A 132 14.85 -35.09 -15.47
CA TYR A 132 13.81 -35.91 -14.85
C TYR A 132 13.07 -36.62 -15.98
N ASP A 133 13.30 -37.93 -16.14
CA ASP A 133 12.35 -38.79 -16.85
C ASP A 133 11.06 -38.81 -16.01
N LEU A 134 9.93 -38.51 -16.67
CA LEU A 134 8.58 -38.52 -16.10
C LEU A 134 8.06 -39.94 -15.90
#